data_AF-A0A1N6E3N4-F1
#
_entry.id   AF-A0A1N6E3N4-F1
#
_cell.length_a   1.000
_cell.length_b   1.000
_cell.length_c   1.000
_cell.angle_alpha   90.00
_cell.angle_beta   90.00
_cell.angle_gamma   90.00
#
_symmetry.space_group_name_H-M   'P 1'
#
loop_
_entity.id
_entity.type
_entity.pdbx_description
1 polymer ?
#
loop_
_entity_poly.entity_id
_entity_poly.type
_entity_poly.pdbx_seq_one_letter_code
_entity_poly.pdbx_strand_id
1 'polypeptide(L)'
;MDKIKNKYEIILGFAAVFISLSAFKDELKNILVDLGWLQFTLADYFLVVVLSFSCSLYLYVIEHMASDTKFGSKKLFVFLPYAAYFIFIITLCTPVAIVLNWVIYKLFNSESEKAASSKDVVAPAIGIIMSMVAIVISYYVTKWNAHFQRLKIAYAIELQKIRHLESASRLFQDGYFSHSILEALKVLEGHLYKKLFEKKIHVSRNRFNDLIRHALQQNIITELDIPAINQIKEMRNSAAHSDVAHNKEQAQFALDFVRELISR
;
A
#
# COMPACT_ATOMS: atom_id res chain seq x y z
N MET A 1 -2.72 1.19 23.75
CA MET A 1 -1.35 1.23 24.34
C MET A 1 -0.48 0.06 23.88
N ASP A 2 -1.05 -1.10 23.54
CA ASP A 2 -0.29 -2.31 23.18
C ASP A 2 0.58 -2.19 21.91
N LYS A 3 0.14 -1.40 20.92
CA LYS A 3 0.93 -1.13 19.70
C LYS A 3 2.22 -0.35 19.94
N ILE A 4 2.31 0.42 21.04
CA ILE A 4 3.51 1.18 21.39
C ILE A 4 4.48 0.28 22.17
N LYS A 5 3.96 -0.58 23.04
CA LYS A 5 4.72 -1.53 23.85
C LYS A 5 5.54 -2.51 22.99
N ASN A 6 4.92 -3.07 21.95
CA ASN A 6 5.61 -3.96 20.99
C ASN A 6 6.78 -3.28 20.25
N LYS A 7 6.77 -1.95 20.06
CA LYS A 7 7.84 -1.25 19.34
C LYS A 7 9.10 -1.11 20.19
N TYR A 8 8.95 -0.78 21.48
CA TYR A 8 10.09 -0.66 22.39
C TYR A 8 10.74 -2.01 22.67
N GLU A 9 9.96 -3.09 22.74
CA GLU A 9 10.47 -4.46 22.89
C GLU A 9 11.36 -4.88 21.71
N ILE A 10 11.03 -4.48 20.48
CA ILE A 10 11.88 -4.75 19.31
C ILE A 10 13.20 -3.98 19.40
N ILE A 11 13.16 -2.71 19.82
CA ILE A 11 14.37 -1.88 19.99
C ILE A 11 15.26 -2.43 21.11
N LEU A 12 14.66 -2.83 22.24
CA LEU A 12 15.35 -3.46 23.36
C LEU A 12 15.94 -4.82 22.98
N GLY A 13 15.20 -5.63 22.24
CA GLY A 13 15.69 -6.91 21.70
C GLY A 13 16.88 -6.71 20.77
N PHE A 14 16.82 -5.71 19.89
CA PHE A 14 17.93 -5.37 19.01
C PHE A 14 19.16 -4.87 19.78
N ALA A 15 18.96 -3.99 20.77
CA ALA A 15 20.03 -3.53 21.65
C ALA A 15 20.65 -4.68 22.46
N ALA A 16 19.84 -5.64 22.94
CA ALA A 16 20.33 -6.81 23.66
C ALA A 16 21.15 -7.74 22.75
N VAL A 17 20.68 -8.00 21.52
CA VAL A 17 21.45 -8.75 20.52
C VAL A 17 22.78 -8.05 20.22
N PHE A 18 22.77 -6.73 20.04
CA PHE A 18 23.98 -5.94 19.82
C PHE A 18 24.98 -6.06 20.98
N ILE A 19 24.52 -5.88 22.22
CA ILE A 19 25.35 -5.99 23.43
C ILE A 19 25.92 -7.42 23.54
N SER A 20 25.10 -8.44 23.29
CA SER A 20 25.55 -9.83 23.35
C SER A 20 26.61 -10.16 22.31
N LEU A 21 26.45 -9.69 21.06
CA LEU A 21 27.40 -9.94 19.98
C LEU A 21 28.68 -9.08 20.11
N SER A 22 28.58 -7.90 20.73
CA SER A 22 29.76 -7.09 21.07
C SER A 22 30.67 -7.78 22.09
N ALA A 23 30.14 -8.67 22.93
CA ALA A 23 30.96 -9.43 23.87
C ALA A 23 31.87 -10.45 23.16
N PHE A 24 31.49 -10.89 21.94
CA PHE A 24 32.25 -11.82 21.12
C PHE A 24 33.18 -11.13 20.11
N LYS A 25 33.48 -9.84 20.31
CA LYS A 25 34.21 -9.04 19.33
C LYS A 25 35.58 -9.65 18.97
N ASP A 26 36.28 -10.19 19.95
CA ASP A 26 37.63 -10.70 19.72
C ASP A 26 37.62 -12.09 19.04
N GLU A 27 36.59 -12.91 19.30
CA GLU A 27 36.33 -14.13 18.55
C GLU A 27 35.94 -13.82 17.09
N LEU A 28 35.10 -12.81 16.88
CA LEU A 28 34.63 -12.39 15.56
C LEU A 28 35.75 -11.84 14.66
N LYS A 29 36.77 -11.19 15.24
CA LYS A 29 37.94 -10.71 14.51
C LYS A 29 38.78 -11.83 13.91
N ASN A 30 38.79 -13.00 14.55
CA ASN A 30 39.58 -14.14 14.10
C ASN A 30 38.93 -14.87 12.92
N ILE A 31 37.65 -14.61 12.64
CA ILE A 31 36.93 -15.21 11.51
C ILE A 31 37.06 -14.29 10.30
N LEU A 32 37.93 -14.69 9.36
CA LEU A 32 38.12 -13.99 8.10
C LEU A 32 37.20 -14.57 7.03
N VAL A 33 36.35 -13.73 6.46
CA VAL A 33 35.49 -14.09 5.34
C VAL A 33 36.16 -13.63 4.06
N ASP A 34 36.57 -14.60 3.23
CA ASP A 34 37.14 -14.34 1.92
C ASP A 34 36.11 -14.66 0.83
N LEU A 35 35.70 -13.62 0.10
CA LEU A 35 34.79 -13.71 -1.05
C LEU A 35 35.54 -13.74 -2.39
N GLY A 36 36.87 -13.75 -2.37
CA GLY A 36 37.74 -13.77 -3.55
C GLY A 36 38.11 -12.41 -4.13
N TRP A 37 37.22 -11.43 -4.01
CA TRP A 37 37.42 -10.04 -4.45
C TRP A 37 37.40 -9.04 -3.29
N LEU A 38 36.93 -9.48 -2.12
CA LEU A 38 36.88 -8.71 -0.90
C LEU A 38 37.14 -9.64 0.29
N GLN A 39 38.01 -9.20 1.18
CA GLN A 39 38.31 -9.85 2.44
C GLN A 39 37.92 -8.91 3.58
N PHE A 40 37.16 -9.44 4.54
CA PHE A 40 36.77 -8.69 5.73
C PHE A 40 36.67 -9.64 6.93
N THR A 41 36.81 -9.09 8.13
CA THR A 41 36.57 -9.87 9.35
C THR A 41 35.08 -9.86 9.69
N LEU A 42 34.60 -10.91 10.37
CA LEU A 42 33.21 -10.96 10.78
C LEU A 42 32.85 -9.85 11.77
N ALA A 43 33.85 -9.34 12.51
CA ALA A 43 33.73 -8.14 13.33
C ALA A 43 33.45 -6.87 12.51
N ASP A 44 34.12 -6.68 11.36
CA ASP A 44 33.88 -5.52 10.47
C ASP A 44 32.48 -5.60 9.87
N TYR A 45 32.06 -6.78 9.44
CA TYR A 45 30.71 -6.99 8.93
C TYR A 45 29.65 -6.71 9.99
N PHE A 46 29.85 -7.22 11.22
CA PHE A 46 28.94 -6.95 12.33
C PHE A 46 28.82 -5.46 12.62
N LEU A 47 29.93 -4.71 12.60
CA LEU A 47 29.92 -3.25 12.76
C LEU A 47 29.06 -2.57 11.67
N VAL A 48 29.23 -2.96 10.41
CA VAL A 48 28.45 -2.41 9.29
C VAL A 48 26.96 -2.69 9.46
N VAL A 49 26.60 -3.90 9.90
CA VAL A 49 25.21 -4.28 10.20
C VAL A 49 24.62 -3.37 11.28
N VAL A 50 25.36 -3.17 12.37
CA VAL A 50 24.93 -2.32 13.50
C VAL A 50 24.75 -0.87 13.07
N LEU A 51 25.71 -0.32 12.34
CA LEU A 51 25.62 1.05 11.82
C LEU A 51 24.44 1.21 10.88
N SER A 52 24.18 0.22 10.02
CA SER A 52 23.07 0.25 9.06
C SER A 52 21.71 0.18 9.74
N PHE A 53 21.55 -0.69 10.75
CA PHE A 53 20.33 -0.74 11.56
C PHE A 53 20.14 0.54 12.39
N SER A 54 21.21 1.07 12.98
CA SER A 54 21.16 2.34 13.73
C SER A 54 20.74 3.50 12.83
N CYS A 55 21.30 3.57 11.63
CA CYS A 55 20.94 4.56 10.61
C CYS A 55 19.47 4.42 10.17
N SER A 56 19.02 3.19 9.90
CA SER A 56 17.62 2.90 9.54
C SER A 56 16.65 3.36 10.64
N LEU A 57 16.93 3.00 11.90
CA LEU A 57 16.12 3.40 13.04
C LEU A 57 16.14 4.92 13.23
N TYR A 58 17.30 5.55 13.11
CA TYR A 58 17.45 7.00 13.22
C TYR A 58 16.61 7.74 12.18
N LEU A 59 16.66 7.31 10.91
CA LEU A 59 15.84 7.88 9.83
C LEU A 59 14.34 7.70 10.09
N TYR A 60 13.94 6.54 10.61
CA TYR A 60 12.55 6.26 10.98
C TYR A 60 12.07 7.16 12.13
N VAL A 61 12.89 7.35 13.16
CA VAL A 61 12.56 8.20 14.32
C VAL A 61 12.51 9.67 13.92
N ILE A 62 13.42 10.16 13.08
CA ILE A 62 13.41 11.55 12.60
C ILE A 62 12.10 11.88 11.90
N GLU A 63 11.63 11.01 11.00
CA GLU A 63 10.38 11.27 10.30
C GLU A 63 9.20 11.33 11.30
N HIS A 64 9.18 10.41 12.26
CA HIS A 64 8.13 10.39 13.27
C HIS A 64 8.13 11.64 14.17
N MET A 65 9.32 12.16 14.51
CA MET A 65 9.42 13.43 15.26
C MET A 65 9.07 14.64 14.39
N ALA A 66 9.38 14.58 13.09
CA ALA A 66 9.13 15.67 12.16
C ALA A 66 7.68 15.71 11.64
N SER A 67 6.94 14.60 11.68
CA SER A 67 5.56 14.50 11.15
C SER A 67 4.60 15.46 11.81
N ASP A 68 4.81 15.75 13.10
CA ASP A 68 3.98 16.66 13.89
C ASP A 68 4.41 18.14 13.75
N THR A 69 5.49 18.41 13.00
CA THR A 69 6.03 19.75 12.78
C THR A 69 5.72 20.25 11.37
N LYS A 70 5.82 21.57 11.14
CA LYS A 70 5.71 22.19 9.80
C LYS A 70 6.72 21.62 8.78
N PHE A 71 7.78 20.93 9.22
CA PHE A 71 8.78 20.34 8.35
C PHE A 71 8.37 18.97 7.78
N GLY A 72 7.49 18.23 8.46
CA GLY A 72 7.07 16.88 8.06
C GLY A 72 6.28 16.83 6.74
N SER A 73 5.70 17.95 6.30
CA SER A 73 4.96 18.04 5.04
C SER A 73 5.86 18.22 3.80
N LYS A 74 7.17 18.44 3.97
CA LYS A 74 8.09 18.59 2.85
C LYS A 74 8.34 17.23 2.19
N LYS A 75 8.38 17.20 0.86
CA LYS A 75 8.59 15.99 0.03
C LYS A 75 9.80 15.14 0.46
N LEU A 76 10.84 15.76 1.01
CA LEU A 76 12.03 15.06 1.49
C LEU A 76 11.72 14.14 2.68
N PHE A 77 10.88 14.58 3.62
CA PHE A 77 10.51 13.79 4.81
C PHE A 77 9.63 12.59 4.46
N VAL A 78 8.84 12.68 3.38
CA VAL A 78 8.08 11.54 2.85
C VAL A 78 9.02 10.43 2.34
N PHE A 79 10.25 10.74 1.93
CA PHE A 79 11.22 9.75 1.43
C PHE A 79 12.00 9.05 2.54
N LEU A 80 12.13 9.65 3.73
CA LEU A 80 12.91 9.10 4.85
C LEU A 80 12.45 7.69 5.27
N PRO A 81 11.15 7.42 5.45
CA PRO A 81 10.68 6.08 5.83
C PRO A 81 11.00 5.02 4.76
N TYR A 82 10.92 5.39 3.48
CA TYR A 82 11.27 4.48 2.38
C TYR A 82 12.78 4.18 2.39
N ALA A 83 13.62 5.21 2.60
CA ALA A 83 15.06 5.02 2.73
C ALA A 83 15.44 4.16 3.95
N ALA A 84 14.81 4.41 5.11
CA ALA A 84 14.99 3.62 6.31
C ALA A 84 14.64 2.14 6.07
N TYR A 85 13.50 1.88 5.44
CA TYR A 85 13.04 0.53 5.12
C TYR A 85 13.93 -0.16 4.08
N PHE A 86 14.43 0.58 3.10
CA PHE A 86 15.37 0.06 2.10
C PHE A 86 16.69 -0.39 2.73
N ILE A 87 17.28 0.45 3.59
CA ILE A 87 18.51 0.11 4.34
C ILE A 87 18.25 -1.11 5.23
N PHE A 88 17.10 -1.17 5.90
CA PHE A 88 16.71 -2.30 6.74
C PHE A 88 16.66 -3.62 5.96
N ILE A 89 15.98 -3.63 4.80
CA ILE A 89 15.88 -4.83 3.96
C ILE A 89 17.25 -5.26 3.46
N ILE A 90 18.07 -4.34 2.94
CA ILE A 90 19.41 -4.67 2.45
C ILE A 90 20.21 -5.31 3.57
N THR A 91 20.22 -4.69 4.76
CA THR A 91 20.95 -5.18 5.92
C THR A 91 20.49 -6.59 6.30
N LEU A 92 19.17 -6.83 6.35
CA LEU A 92 18.59 -8.14 6.66
C LEU A 92 18.94 -9.21 5.62
N CYS A 93 19.04 -8.83 4.34
CA CYS A 93 19.38 -9.74 3.25
C CYS A 93 20.89 -9.99 3.11
N THR A 94 21.75 -9.15 3.70
CA THR A 94 23.21 -9.28 3.53
C THR A 94 23.81 -10.62 3.98
N PRO A 95 23.39 -11.29 5.09
CA PRO A 95 23.96 -12.59 5.46
C PRO A 95 23.73 -13.65 4.38
N VAL A 96 22.52 -13.67 3.81
CA VAL A 96 22.15 -14.59 2.72
C VAL A 96 22.97 -14.29 1.47
N ALA A 97 23.16 -13.01 1.15
CA ALA A 97 23.98 -12.60 0.02
C ALA A 97 25.45 -13.02 0.17
N ILE A 98 26.03 -12.90 1.37
CA ILE A 98 27.40 -13.34 1.67
C ILE A 98 27.54 -14.85 1.51
N VAL A 99 26.61 -15.64 2.08
CA VAL A 99 26.62 -17.10 1.97
C VAL A 99 26.50 -17.54 0.51
N LEU A 100 25.57 -16.95 -0.24
CA LEU A 100 25.42 -17.25 -1.67
C LEU A 100 26.70 -16.90 -2.45
N ASN A 101 27.30 -15.74 -2.19
CA ASN A 101 28.53 -15.34 -2.86
C ASN A 101 29.68 -16.30 -2.54
N TRP A 102 29.80 -16.72 -1.28
CA TRP A 102 30.81 -17.70 -0.86
C TRP A 102 30.61 -19.08 -1.51
N VAL A 103 29.37 -19.58 -1.57
CA VAL A 103 29.04 -20.84 -2.27
C VAL A 103 29.41 -20.75 -3.75
N ILE A 104 29.03 -19.64 -4.40
CA ILE A 104 29.37 -19.38 -5.80
C ILE A 104 30.89 -19.37 -5.99
N TYR A 105 31.62 -18.62 -5.17
CA TYR A 105 33.08 -18.54 -5.21
C TYR A 105 33.75 -19.91 -5.04
N LYS A 106 33.27 -20.73 -4.09
CA LYS A 106 33.80 -22.09 -3.87
C LYS A 106 33.54 -23.02 -5.06
N LEU A 107 32.34 -22.97 -5.64
CA LEU A 107 32.04 -23.75 -6.85
C LEU A 107 32.98 -23.36 -8.00
N PHE A 108 33.20 -22.06 -8.21
CA PHE A 108 34.08 -21.54 -9.26
C PHE A 108 35.57 -21.89 -9.10
N ASN A 109 36.06 -21.89 -7.87
CA ASN A 109 37.47 -22.17 -7.61
C ASN A 109 37.79 -23.64 -7.43
N SER A 110 36.79 -24.50 -7.17
CA SER A 110 36.98 -25.95 -7.10
C SER A 110 37.32 -26.61 -8.45
N GLU A 111 37.04 -25.95 -9.58
CA GLU A 111 37.33 -26.46 -10.94
C GLU A 111 38.50 -25.75 -11.65
N SER A 112 39.24 -24.87 -10.95
CA SER A 112 40.12 -23.86 -11.56
C SER A 112 41.56 -24.30 -11.89
N GLU A 113 41.91 -25.60 -11.89
CA GLU A 113 43.20 -26.03 -12.46
C GLU A 113 43.12 -26.40 -13.95
N LYS A 114 41.92 -26.53 -14.55
CA LYS A 114 41.79 -26.89 -15.98
C LYS A 114 40.90 -25.99 -16.84
N ALA A 115 40.28 -24.94 -16.29
CA ALA A 115 39.23 -24.22 -17.00
C ALA A 115 39.33 -22.69 -16.90
N ALA A 116 40.41 -22.11 -17.45
CA ALA A 116 40.45 -20.66 -17.72
C ALA A 116 39.36 -20.23 -18.73
N SER A 117 38.86 -21.15 -19.56
CA SER A 117 37.81 -20.89 -20.57
C SER A 117 36.37 -20.98 -20.04
N SER A 118 36.11 -21.54 -18.85
CA SER A 118 34.73 -21.70 -18.33
C SER A 118 34.24 -20.49 -17.54
N LYS A 119 35.15 -19.69 -16.96
CA LYS A 119 34.81 -18.52 -16.15
C LYS A 119 34.07 -17.43 -16.95
N ASP A 120 34.37 -17.30 -18.25
CA ASP A 120 33.72 -16.31 -19.14
C ASP A 120 32.29 -16.68 -19.55
N VAL A 121 31.90 -17.96 -19.45
CA VAL A 121 30.56 -18.44 -19.86
C VAL A 121 29.59 -18.50 -18.66
N VAL A 122 30.10 -18.79 -17.47
CA VAL A 122 29.25 -19.01 -16.29
C VAL A 122 28.81 -17.68 -15.65
N ALA A 123 29.65 -16.63 -15.66
CA ALA A 123 29.25 -15.31 -15.18
C ALA A 123 28.02 -14.73 -15.93
N PRO A 124 27.97 -14.73 -17.28
CA PRO A 124 26.76 -14.32 -17.99
C PRO A 124 25.60 -15.30 -17.79
N ALA A 125 25.84 -16.61 -17.63
CA ALA A 125 24.77 -17.57 -17.33
C ALA A 125 24.08 -17.28 -15.98
N ILE A 126 24.84 -16.93 -14.94
CA ILE A 126 24.29 -16.49 -13.65
C ILE A 126 23.54 -15.17 -13.79
N GLY A 127 24.07 -14.22 -14.57
CA GLY A 127 23.39 -12.96 -14.88
C GLY A 127 22.02 -13.20 -15.55
N ILE A 128 21.96 -14.14 -16.49
CA ILE A 128 20.71 -14.55 -17.15
C ILE A 128 19.73 -15.17 -16.14
N ILE A 129 20.18 -16.11 -15.30
CA ILE A 129 19.33 -16.73 -14.27
C ILE A 129 18.80 -15.68 -13.29
N MET A 130 19.66 -14.78 -12.81
CA MET A 130 19.25 -13.71 -11.89
C MET A 130 18.26 -12.74 -12.54
N SER A 131 18.42 -12.43 -13.83
CA SER A 131 17.45 -11.61 -14.57
C SER A 131 16.11 -12.32 -14.71
N MET A 132 16.08 -13.64 -14.96
CA MET A 132 14.84 -14.43 -15.00
C MET A 132 14.14 -14.43 -13.63
N VAL A 133 14.89 -14.63 -12.55
CA VAL A 133 14.36 -14.56 -11.18
C VAL A 133 13.80 -13.17 -10.89
N ALA A 134 14.51 -12.11 -11.29
CA ALA A 134 14.04 -10.74 -11.13
C ALA A 134 12.74 -10.46 -11.90
N ILE A 135 12.59 -10.99 -13.12
CA ILE A 135 11.35 -10.89 -13.91
C ILE A 135 10.19 -11.58 -13.18
N VAL A 136 10.41 -12.80 -12.67
CA VAL A 136 9.38 -13.54 -11.94
C VAL A 136 8.95 -12.79 -10.67
N ILE A 137 9.92 -12.31 -9.88
CA ILE A 137 9.64 -11.51 -8.67
C ILE A 137 8.88 -10.23 -9.04
N SER A 138 9.35 -9.51 -10.06
CA SER A 138 8.71 -8.27 -10.53
C SER A 138 7.26 -8.50 -10.97
N TYR A 139 6.98 -9.62 -11.67
CA TYR A 139 5.63 -10.00 -12.04
C TYR A 139 4.73 -10.22 -10.81
N TYR A 140 5.19 -10.99 -9.82
CA TYR A 140 4.43 -11.23 -8.59
C TYR A 140 4.21 -9.95 -7.78
N VAL A 141 5.24 -9.12 -7.62
CA VAL A 141 5.16 -7.83 -6.93
C VAL A 141 4.18 -6.89 -7.62
N THR A 142 4.22 -6.82 -8.96
CA THR A 142 3.29 -5.97 -9.73
C THR A 142 1.85 -6.42 -9.55
N LYS A 143 1.60 -7.74 -9.60
CA LYS A 143 0.25 -8.31 -9.38
C LYS A 143 -0.24 -8.05 -7.95
N TRP A 144 0.65 -8.19 -6.96
CA TRP A 144 0.35 -7.90 -5.56
C TRP A 144 0.04 -6.41 -5.34
N ASN A 145 0.88 -5.50 -5.86
CA ASN A 145 0.64 -4.06 -5.76
C ASN A 145 -0.66 -3.65 -6.44
N ALA A 146 -0.97 -4.21 -7.62
CA ALA A 146 -2.24 -3.94 -8.29
C ALA A 146 -3.44 -4.36 -7.43
N HIS A 147 -3.34 -5.49 -6.72
CA HIS A 147 -4.39 -5.92 -5.78
C HIS A 147 -4.52 -4.95 -4.58
N PHE A 148 -3.41 -4.57 -3.95
CA PHE A 148 -3.43 -3.63 -2.82
C PHE A 148 -3.95 -2.24 -3.19
N GLN A 149 -3.58 -1.72 -4.36
CA GLN A 149 -4.10 -0.45 -4.84
C GLN A 149 -5.62 -0.50 -5.05
N ARG A 150 -6.14 -1.61 -5.56
CA ARG A 150 -7.60 -1.81 -5.69
C ARG A 150 -8.30 -1.80 -4.33
N LEU A 151 -7.75 -2.50 -3.34
CA LEU A 151 -8.29 -2.49 -1.98
C LEU A 151 -8.28 -1.08 -1.38
N LYS A 152 -7.19 -0.33 -1.57
CA LYS A 152 -7.07 1.05 -1.10
C LYS A 152 -8.11 1.97 -1.77
N ILE A 153 -8.32 1.84 -3.07
CA ILE A 153 -9.34 2.59 -3.82
C ILE A 153 -10.75 2.22 -3.33
N ALA A 154 -11.06 0.94 -3.20
CA ALA A 154 -12.35 0.47 -2.71
C ALA A 154 -12.64 0.97 -1.28
N TYR A 155 -11.62 0.96 -0.41
CA TYR A 155 -11.71 1.51 0.94
C TYR A 155 -11.92 3.03 0.95
N ALA A 156 -11.21 3.77 0.10
CA ALA A 156 -11.39 5.21 -0.01
C ALA A 156 -12.82 5.58 -0.49
N ILE A 157 -13.36 4.83 -1.46
CA ILE A 157 -14.74 5.00 -1.94
C ILE A 157 -15.73 4.71 -0.80
N GLU A 158 -15.51 3.65 -0.02
CA GLU A 158 -16.37 3.31 1.12
C GLU A 158 -16.37 4.39 2.19
N LEU A 159 -15.20 4.93 2.55
CA LEU A 159 -15.10 6.01 3.53
C LEU A 159 -15.81 7.28 3.03
N GLN A 160 -15.67 7.60 1.75
CA GLN A 160 -16.35 8.74 1.14
C GLN A 160 -17.87 8.54 1.14
N LYS A 161 -18.36 7.32 0.85
CA LYS A 161 -19.78 6.96 0.91
C LYS A 161 -20.36 7.17 2.31
N ILE A 162 -19.65 6.71 3.36
CA ILE A 162 -20.08 6.89 4.76
C ILE A 162 -20.20 8.38 5.10
N ARG A 163 -19.19 9.18 4.76
CA ARG A 163 -19.21 10.64 4.99
C ARG A 163 -20.35 11.34 4.28
N HIS A 164 -20.61 11.00 3.01
CA HIS A 164 -21.74 11.59 2.27
C HIS A 164 -23.08 11.16 2.85
N LEU A 165 -23.22 9.93 3.34
CA LEU A 165 -24.46 9.46 3.98
C LEU A 165 -24.71 10.15 5.33
N GLU A 166 -23.67 10.33 6.12
CA GLU A 166 -23.72 11.10 7.37
C GLU A 166 -24.08 12.57 7.09
N SER A 167 -23.43 13.18 6.10
CA SER A 167 -23.73 14.54 5.67
C SER A 167 -25.16 14.69 5.16
N ALA A 168 -25.64 13.75 4.34
CA ALA A 168 -27.01 13.76 3.84
C ALA A 168 -28.02 13.67 5.01
N SER A 169 -27.76 12.77 5.95
CA SER A 169 -28.60 12.61 7.15
C SER A 169 -28.62 13.86 8.03
N ARG A 170 -27.47 14.53 8.19
CA ARG A 170 -27.37 15.79 8.94
C ARG A 170 -28.13 16.92 8.24
N LEU A 171 -27.91 17.11 6.93
CA LEU A 171 -28.60 18.13 6.13
C LEU A 171 -30.11 17.95 6.15
N PHE A 172 -30.59 16.69 6.17
CA PHE A 172 -32.00 16.39 6.34
C PHE A 172 -32.55 16.84 7.69
N GLN A 173 -31.82 16.55 8.78
CA GLN A 173 -32.20 16.97 10.14
C GLN A 173 -32.20 18.48 10.30
N ASP A 174 -31.24 19.16 9.66
CA ASP A 174 -31.10 20.61 9.66
C ASP A 174 -32.13 21.34 8.75
N GLY A 175 -32.97 20.59 8.03
CA GLY A 175 -34.01 21.13 7.14
C GLY A 175 -33.52 21.53 5.73
N TYR A 176 -32.26 21.27 5.39
CA TYR A 176 -31.68 21.50 4.07
C TYR A 176 -31.99 20.34 3.09
N PHE A 177 -33.27 20.15 2.79
CA PHE A 177 -33.77 19.00 2.02
C PHE A 177 -33.15 18.85 0.63
N SER A 178 -33.05 19.94 -0.15
CA SER A 178 -32.42 19.90 -1.48
C SER A 178 -30.96 19.45 -1.41
N HIS A 179 -30.20 19.92 -0.41
CA HIS A 179 -28.80 19.53 -0.21
C HIS A 179 -28.68 18.07 0.26
N SER A 180 -29.59 17.62 1.11
CA SER A 180 -29.68 16.21 1.52
C SER A 180 -29.86 15.28 0.31
N ILE A 181 -30.74 15.64 -0.64
CA ILE A 181 -30.96 14.86 -1.87
C ILE A 181 -29.69 14.79 -2.73
N LEU A 182 -28.98 15.93 -2.88
CA LEU A 182 -27.72 15.97 -3.64
C LEU A 182 -26.66 15.05 -3.02
N GLU A 183 -26.51 15.07 -1.69
CA GLU A 183 -25.58 14.19 -0.99
C GLU A 183 -26.02 12.71 -1.06
N ALA A 184 -27.31 12.41 -0.91
CA ALA A 184 -27.85 11.05 -1.06
C ALA A 184 -27.57 10.47 -2.45
N LEU A 185 -27.70 11.28 -3.52
CA LEU A 185 -27.38 10.82 -4.87
C LEU A 185 -25.87 10.56 -5.06
N LYS A 186 -24.99 11.35 -4.44
CA LYS A 186 -23.53 11.05 -4.44
C LYS A 186 -23.23 9.72 -3.76
N VAL A 187 -23.95 9.40 -2.68
CA VAL A 187 -23.85 8.09 -2.00
C VAL A 187 -24.29 6.97 -2.96
N LEU A 188 -25.41 7.14 -3.66
CA LEU A 188 -25.89 6.19 -4.67
C LEU A 188 -24.85 5.94 -5.77
N GLU A 189 -24.34 7.02 -6.37
CA GLU A 189 -23.31 6.96 -7.41
C GLU A 189 -22.05 6.24 -6.91
N GLY A 190 -21.58 6.59 -5.72
CA GLY A 190 -20.41 5.95 -5.10
C GLY A 190 -20.63 4.46 -4.85
N HIS A 191 -21.84 4.07 -4.40
CA HIS A 191 -22.19 2.67 -4.16
C HIS A 191 -22.21 1.86 -5.46
N LEU A 192 -22.91 2.34 -6.50
CA LEU A 192 -22.97 1.66 -7.80
C LEU A 192 -21.59 1.54 -8.44
N TYR A 193 -20.79 2.62 -8.36
CA TYR A 193 -19.42 2.61 -8.86
C TYR A 193 -18.56 1.56 -8.15
N LYS A 194 -18.68 1.44 -6.82
CA LYS A 194 -17.97 0.43 -6.03
C LYS A 194 -18.36 -0.98 -6.47
N LYS A 195 -19.65 -1.31 -6.54
CA LYS A 195 -20.12 -2.65 -6.93
C LYS A 195 -19.68 -3.01 -8.36
N LEU A 196 -19.67 -2.05 -9.29
CA LEU A 196 -19.15 -2.26 -10.65
C LEU A 196 -17.63 -2.46 -10.67
N PHE A 197 -16.89 -1.69 -9.86
CA PHE A 197 -15.45 -1.83 -9.71
C PHE A 197 -15.06 -3.20 -9.12
N GLU A 198 -15.81 -3.69 -8.13
CA GLU A 198 -15.65 -5.04 -7.57
C GLU A 198 -15.83 -6.13 -8.64
N LYS A 199 -16.76 -5.92 -9.58
CA LYS A 199 -16.97 -6.77 -10.76
C LYS A 199 -15.97 -6.51 -11.91
N LYS A 200 -14.92 -5.71 -11.68
CA LYS A 200 -13.87 -5.34 -12.65
C LYS A 200 -14.37 -4.54 -13.87
N ILE A 201 -15.54 -3.90 -13.76
CA ILE A 201 -16.10 -3.07 -14.83
C ILE A 201 -15.73 -1.62 -14.56
N HIS A 202 -15.04 -1.01 -15.52
CA HIS A 202 -14.63 0.39 -15.44
C HIS A 202 -15.66 1.26 -16.13
N VAL A 203 -16.29 2.15 -15.36
CA VAL A 203 -17.23 3.15 -15.89
C VAL A 203 -16.66 4.54 -15.67
N SER A 204 -16.87 5.45 -16.63
CA SER A 204 -16.50 6.85 -16.44
C SER A 204 -17.43 7.51 -15.41
N ARG A 205 -16.85 8.20 -14.43
CA ARG A 205 -17.62 8.89 -13.37
C ARG A 205 -18.52 10.01 -13.88
N ASN A 206 -18.29 10.50 -15.10
CA ASN A 206 -19.00 11.66 -15.64
C ASN A 206 -20.34 11.31 -16.32
N ARG A 207 -20.68 10.02 -16.45
CA ARG A 207 -21.87 9.56 -17.18
C ARG A 207 -22.76 8.68 -16.31
N PHE A 208 -23.65 9.33 -15.56
CA PHE A 208 -24.57 8.64 -14.65
C PHE A 208 -25.47 7.61 -15.37
N ASN A 209 -25.92 7.92 -16.59
CA ASN A 209 -26.71 6.97 -17.38
C ASN A 209 -25.93 5.69 -17.73
N ASP A 210 -24.63 5.81 -18.04
CA ASP A 210 -23.78 4.64 -18.29
C ASP A 210 -23.61 3.81 -17.02
N LEU A 211 -23.50 4.46 -15.85
CA LEU A 211 -23.43 3.81 -14.54
C LEU A 211 -24.68 2.96 -14.27
N ILE A 212 -25.87 3.53 -14.49
CA ILE A 212 -27.15 2.80 -14.33
C ILE A 212 -27.23 1.62 -15.30
N ARG A 213 -26.92 1.84 -16.58
CA ARG A 213 -26.98 0.79 -17.60
C ARG A 213 -26.07 -0.40 -17.24
N HIS A 214 -24.83 -0.12 -16.84
CA HIS A 214 -23.91 -1.17 -16.42
C HIS A 214 -24.33 -1.83 -15.12
N ALA A 215 -24.87 -1.06 -14.15
CA ALA A 215 -25.39 -1.62 -12.91
C ALA A 215 -26.55 -2.59 -13.15
N LEU A 216 -27.46 -2.26 -14.07
CA LEU A 216 -28.58 -3.11 -14.46
C LEU A 216 -28.09 -4.38 -15.17
N GLN A 217 -27.18 -4.26 -16.15
CA GLN A 217 -26.58 -5.41 -16.85
C GLN A 217 -25.89 -6.40 -15.90
N GLN A 218 -25.41 -5.91 -14.76
CA GLN A 218 -24.71 -6.70 -13.76
C GLN A 218 -25.61 -7.15 -12.61
N ASN A 219 -26.93 -6.93 -12.69
CA ASN A 219 -27.88 -7.24 -11.62
C ASN A 219 -27.49 -6.62 -10.27
N ILE A 220 -26.86 -5.43 -10.28
CA ILE A 220 -26.58 -4.64 -9.06
C ILE A 220 -27.85 -3.88 -8.65
N ILE A 221 -28.60 -3.43 -9.65
CA ILE A 221 -29.94 -2.86 -9.51
C ILE A 221 -30.89 -3.67 -10.39
N THR A 222 -32.18 -3.59 -10.08
CA THR A 222 -33.27 -4.24 -10.82
C THR A 222 -34.05 -3.21 -11.64
N GLU A 223 -34.89 -3.67 -12.57
CA GLU A 223 -35.80 -2.78 -13.32
C GLU A 223 -36.77 -2.04 -12.39
N LEU A 224 -37.09 -2.60 -11.23
CA LEU A 224 -37.95 -1.98 -10.21
C LEU A 224 -37.29 -0.77 -9.54
N ASP A 225 -35.95 -0.71 -9.51
CA ASP A 225 -35.20 0.38 -8.89
C ASP A 225 -35.08 1.60 -9.83
N ILE A 226 -35.27 1.41 -11.14
CA ILE A 226 -35.06 2.44 -12.17
C ILE A 226 -35.99 3.66 -11.99
N PRO A 227 -37.30 3.51 -11.72
CA PRO A 227 -38.18 4.66 -11.49
C PRO A 227 -37.71 5.52 -10.32
N ALA A 228 -37.33 4.91 -9.18
CA ALA A 228 -36.84 5.63 -8.01
C ALA A 228 -35.52 6.38 -8.30
N ILE A 229 -34.59 5.74 -9.02
CA ILE A 229 -33.32 6.36 -9.42
C ILE A 229 -33.57 7.57 -10.34
N ASN A 230 -34.47 7.44 -11.31
CA ASN A 230 -34.83 8.53 -12.22
C ASN A 230 -35.48 9.70 -11.46
N GLN A 231 -36.36 9.40 -10.51
CA GLN A 231 -37.00 10.42 -9.68
C GLN A 231 -35.96 11.20 -8.85
N ILE A 232 -35.02 10.52 -8.19
CA ILE A 232 -33.94 11.19 -7.43
C ILE A 232 -33.04 12.03 -8.35
N LYS A 233 -32.78 11.55 -9.58
CA LYS A 233 -32.00 12.29 -10.58
C LYS A 233 -32.71 13.58 -11.02
N GLU A 234 -34.01 13.55 -11.21
CA GLU A 234 -34.81 14.74 -11.52
C GLU A 234 -34.81 15.74 -10.35
N MET A 235 -34.91 15.25 -9.10
CA MET A 235 -34.76 16.08 -7.91
C MET A 235 -33.37 16.72 -7.84
N ARG A 236 -32.29 15.99 -8.15
CA ARG A 236 -30.93 16.58 -8.20
C ARG A 236 -30.82 17.67 -9.26
N ASN A 237 -31.34 17.42 -10.46
CA ASN A 237 -31.25 18.39 -11.55
C ASN A 237 -32.04 19.67 -11.22
N SER A 238 -33.22 19.53 -10.61
CA SER A 238 -33.99 20.69 -10.14
C SER A 238 -33.30 21.39 -8.97
N ALA A 239 -32.81 20.68 -7.96
CA ALA A 239 -32.03 21.27 -6.86
C ALA A 239 -30.77 22.03 -7.29
N ALA A 240 -30.13 21.61 -8.39
CA ALA A 240 -28.87 22.20 -8.87
C ALA A 240 -29.07 23.38 -9.85
N HIS A 241 -30.21 23.44 -10.55
CA HIS A 241 -30.44 24.38 -11.64
C HIS A 241 -31.71 25.22 -11.49
N SER A 242 -32.51 24.98 -10.45
CA SER A 242 -33.78 25.63 -10.21
C SER A 242 -33.87 26.00 -8.74
N ASP A 243 -34.43 27.17 -8.40
CA ASP A 243 -34.68 27.58 -7.01
C ASP A 243 -35.86 26.80 -6.37
N VAL A 244 -36.08 25.56 -6.82
CA VAL A 244 -37.16 24.70 -6.35
C VAL A 244 -36.75 24.13 -5.00
N ALA A 245 -37.44 24.58 -3.95
CA ALA A 245 -37.30 24.01 -2.63
C ALA A 245 -37.95 22.62 -2.59
N HIS A 246 -37.16 21.58 -2.32
CA HIS A 246 -37.68 20.24 -2.07
C HIS A 246 -38.26 20.14 -0.66
N ASN A 247 -39.28 19.30 -0.53
CA ASN A 247 -39.92 19.06 0.77
C ASN A 247 -39.24 17.92 1.54
N LYS A 248 -39.63 17.78 2.82
CA LYS A 248 -39.11 16.74 3.71
C LYS A 248 -39.38 15.32 3.18
N GLU A 249 -40.56 15.09 2.61
CA GLU A 249 -40.95 13.75 2.10
C GLU A 249 -40.06 13.30 0.94
N GLN A 250 -39.75 14.20 0.02
CA GLN A 250 -38.84 13.95 -1.11
C GLN A 250 -37.42 13.61 -0.63
N ALA A 251 -36.91 14.36 0.35
CA ALA A 251 -35.58 14.08 0.90
C ALA A 251 -35.54 12.78 1.71
N GLN A 252 -36.61 12.47 2.44
CA GLN A 252 -36.75 11.21 3.18
C GLN A 252 -36.79 10.02 2.21
N PHE A 253 -37.60 10.11 1.15
CA PHE A 253 -37.67 9.09 0.10
C PHE A 253 -36.29 8.81 -0.52
N ALA A 254 -35.54 9.85 -0.88
CA ALA A 254 -34.21 9.69 -1.45
C ALA A 254 -33.23 9.01 -0.47
N LEU A 255 -33.24 9.42 0.80
CA LEU A 255 -32.39 8.81 1.83
C LEU A 255 -32.73 7.35 2.09
N ASP A 256 -34.01 7.02 2.22
CA ASP A 256 -34.46 5.66 2.53
C ASP A 256 -34.16 4.71 1.37
N PHE A 257 -34.44 5.13 0.13
CA PHE A 257 -34.09 4.35 -1.06
C PHE A 257 -32.57 4.08 -1.11
N VAL A 258 -31.74 5.10 -0.87
CA VAL A 258 -30.29 4.95 -0.88
C VAL A 258 -29.80 4.01 0.23
N ARG A 259 -30.37 4.11 1.44
CA ARG A 259 -30.05 3.22 2.56
C ARG A 259 -30.43 1.78 2.25
N GLU A 260 -31.63 1.57 1.72
CA GLU A 260 -32.12 0.26 1.32
C GLU A 260 -31.20 -0.35 0.25
N LEU A 261 -30.87 0.40 -0.79
CA LEU A 261 -30.01 -0.11 -1.85
C LEU A 261 -28.61 -0.46 -1.35
N ILE A 262 -28.05 0.32 -0.42
CA ILE A 262 -26.73 0.01 0.18
C ILE A 262 -26.77 -1.27 1.01
N SER A 263 -27.91 -1.58 1.63
CA SER A 263 -28.09 -2.78 2.44
C SER A 263 -28.21 -4.07 1.63
N ARG A 264 -28.43 -3.97 0.30
CA ARG A 264 -28.44 -5.08 -0.66
C ARG A 264 -27.02 -5.45 -1.14
#